data_AF-A0A934VT14-F1
#
_entry.id   AF-A0A934VT14-F1
#
_cell.length_a   1.000
_cell.length_b   1.000
_cell.length_c   1.000
_cell.angle_alpha   90.00
_cell.angle_beta   90.00
_cell.angle_gamma   90.00
#
_symmetry.space_group_name_H-M   'P 1'
#
loop_
_entity.id
_entity.type
_entity.pdbx_description
1 polymer ?
#
loop_
_entity_poly.entity_id
_entity_poly.type
_entity_poly.pdbx_seq_one_letter_code
_entity_poly.pdbx_strand_id
1 'polypeptide(L)'
;MTTQNLTALATAPTHPLPSTGIGIFDSGTFESLYRIAAVLSKSSLVPETLVSDKNGPFPPEKAAANCLLVVEQSQRWGFSPFAVAGHASVVHGRLCWEGKLVA
;
A
#
# COMPACT_ATOMS: atom_id res chain seq x y z
N MET A 1 59.56 6.22 -15.19
CA MET A 1 59.43 4.81 -14.75
C MET A 1 59.59 4.87 -13.24
N THR A 2 58.51 4.81 -12.44
CA THR A 2 57.85 3.57 -11.95
C THR A 2 56.52 4.00 -11.29
N THR A 3 55.37 3.72 -11.91
CA THR A 3 54.39 2.65 -11.58
C THR A 3 53.51 2.90 -10.34
N GLN A 4 52.30 3.40 -10.62
CA GLN A 4 50.97 2.96 -10.14
C GLN A 4 50.77 2.62 -8.65
N ASN A 5 50.01 3.47 -7.97
CA ASN A 5 49.26 3.12 -6.76
C ASN A 5 47.79 2.91 -7.15
N LEU A 6 47.35 1.66 -7.18
CA LEU A 6 46.03 1.26 -7.66
C LEU A 6 45.34 0.36 -6.63
N THR A 7 44.74 0.92 -5.58
CA THR A 7 43.68 0.23 -4.82
C THR A 7 42.88 1.20 -3.94
N ALA A 8 41.83 1.79 -4.51
CA ALA A 8 40.68 2.28 -3.76
C ALA A 8 39.44 1.97 -4.61
N LEU A 9 39.11 0.68 -4.70
CA LEU A 9 37.81 0.27 -5.22
C LEU A 9 36.80 0.61 -4.12
N ALA A 10 36.08 1.72 -4.30
CA ALA A 10 34.97 2.08 -3.45
C ALA A 10 34.00 0.89 -3.37
N THR A 11 33.85 0.32 -2.18
CA THR A 11 32.74 -0.58 -1.86
C THR A 11 31.47 0.25 -1.98
N ALA A 12 30.80 0.18 -3.12
CA ALA A 12 29.47 0.73 -3.25
C ALA A 12 28.60 0.12 -2.14
N PRO A 13 27.78 0.93 -1.42
CA PRO A 13 26.79 0.35 -0.53
C PRO A 13 25.93 -0.58 -1.38
N THR A 14 25.99 -1.87 -1.08
CA THR A 14 25.06 -2.88 -1.61
C THR A 14 23.70 -2.62 -0.98
N HIS A 15 23.09 -1.49 -1.31
CA HIS A 15 21.65 -1.40 -1.22
C HIS A 15 21.14 -2.43 -2.23
N PRO A 16 20.42 -3.48 -1.80
CA PRO A 16 19.84 -4.41 -2.75
C PRO A 16 19.04 -3.60 -3.77
N LEU A 17 19.31 -3.82 -5.06
CA LEU A 17 18.48 -3.28 -6.13
C LEU A 17 17.02 -3.63 -5.77
N PRO A 18 16.06 -2.67 -5.86
CA PRO A 18 14.67 -2.96 -5.54
C PRO A 18 14.25 -4.20 -6.34
N SER A 19 13.78 -5.24 -5.66
CA SER A 19 13.41 -6.49 -6.30
C SER A 19 12.35 -6.20 -7.34
N THR A 20 12.69 -6.43 -8.61
CA THR A 20 11.81 -6.23 -9.77
C THR A 20 10.80 -7.38 -9.87
N GLY A 21 10.10 -7.66 -8.77
CA GLY A 21 9.19 -8.78 -8.59
C GLY A 21 8.16 -8.45 -7.52
N ILE A 22 6.84 -8.56 -7.70
CA ILE A 22 5.91 -7.90 -8.64
C ILE A 22 4.63 -7.79 -7.76
N GLY A 23 4.36 -6.62 -7.19
CA GLY A 23 3.13 -6.38 -6.40
C GLY A 23 3.02 -7.17 -5.08
N ILE A 24 1.78 -7.40 -4.65
CA ILE A 24 1.38 -7.97 -3.34
C ILE A 24 1.92 -9.39 -3.04
N PHE A 25 2.52 -10.08 -4.01
CA PHE A 25 2.99 -11.46 -3.87
C PHE A 25 4.39 -11.59 -3.26
N ASP A 26 5.13 -10.48 -3.17
CA ASP A 26 6.37 -10.41 -2.40
C ASP A 26 6.07 -10.18 -0.92
N SER A 27 6.71 -10.94 -0.02
CA SER A 27 6.39 -10.91 1.41
C SER A 27 6.74 -9.58 2.08
N GLY A 28 7.87 -8.96 1.71
CA GLY A 28 8.27 -7.65 2.24
C GLY A 28 7.34 -6.53 1.76
N THR A 29 6.92 -6.60 0.51
CA THR A 29 5.93 -5.70 -0.08
C THR A 29 4.57 -5.88 0.61
N PHE A 30 4.11 -7.11 0.76
CA PHE A 30 2.86 -7.41 1.46
C PHE A 30 2.83 -6.84 2.88
N GLU A 31 3.90 -7.05 3.66
CA GLU A 31 3.99 -6.50 5.02
C GLU A 31 3.90 -4.98 5.03
N SER A 32 4.57 -4.32 4.09
CA SER A 32 4.53 -2.87 3.94
C SER A 32 3.12 -2.38 3.58
N LEU A 33 2.44 -3.05 2.64
CA LEU A 33 1.06 -2.72 2.26
C LEU A 33 0.09 -2.92 3.40
N TYR A 34 0.24 -4.01 4.16
CA TYR A 34 -0.59 -4.29 5.31
C TYR A 34 -0.40 -3.24 6.42
N ARG A 35 0.84 -2.79 6.67
CA ARG A 35 1.12 -1.71 7.63
C ARG A 35 0.42 -0.42 7.22
N ILE A 36 0.46 -0.06 5.93
CA ILE A 36 -0.27 1.10 5.41
C ILE A 36 -1.77 0.93 5.60
N ALA A 37 -2.32 -0.24 5.25
CA ALA A 37 -3.73 -0.55 5.41
C ALA A 37 -4.21 -0.48 6.87
N ALA A 38 -3.41 -0.96 7.81
CA ALA A 38 -3.70 -0.92 9.25
C ALA A 38 -3.63 0.49 9.84
N VAL A 39 -2.84 1.39 9.25
CA VAL A 39 -2.87 2.83 9.58
C VAL A 39 -4.11 3.47 8.97
N LEU A 40 -4.38 3.17 7.70
CA LEU A 40 -5.51 3.70 6.96
C LEU A 40 -6.83 3.38 7.67
N SER A 41 -7.02 2.14 8.13
CA SER A 41 -8.25 1.68 8.81
C SER A 41 -8.55 2.38 10.13
N LYS A 42 -7.60 3.12 10.70
CA LYS A 42 -7.76 3.91 11.93
C LYS A 42 -8.05 5.39 11.64
N SER A 43 -7.97 5.80 10.38
CA SER A 43 -8.22 7.18 9.97
C SER A 43 -9.72 7.48 9.96
N SER A 44 -10.10 8.65 10.50
CA SER A 44 -11.47 9.16 10.44
C SER A 44 -11.90 9.57 9.02
N LEU A 45 -10.96 9.68 8.08
CA LEU A 45 -11.23 10.01 6.68
C LEU A 45 -11.52 8.77 5.83
N VAL A 46 -11.42 7.57 6.41
CA VAL A 46 -11.83 6.34 5.71
C VAL A 46 -13.34 6.19 5.77
N PRO A 47 -13.99 5.90 4.63
CA PRO A 47 -15.42 5.64 4.56
C PRO A 47 -15.88 4.57 5.54
N GLU A 48 -16.96 4.85 6.28
CA GLU A 48 -17.53 3.95 7.29
C GLU A 48 -17.82 2.55 6.72
N THR A 49 -18.21 2.46 5.44
CA THR A 49 -18.48 1.18 4.77
C THR A 49 -17.29 0.21 4.72
N LEU A 50 -16.06 0.70 4.92
CA LEU A 50 -14.85 -0.13 5.00
C LEU A 50 -14.52 -0.59 6.43
N VAL A 51 -14.96 0.14 7.44
CA VAL A 51 -14.52 -0.03 8.85
C VAL A 51 -15.66 -0.36 9.81
N SER A 52 -16.91 -0.26 9.39
CA SER A 52 -18.09 -0.51 10.20
C SER A 52 -19.28 -0.97 9.36
N ASP A 53 -20.28 -1.53 10.03
CA ASP A 53 -21.61 -1.79 9.47
C ASP A 53 -22.71 -1.27 10.41
N LYS A 54 -23.96 -1.62 10.11
CA LYS A 54 -25.13 -1.28 10.92
C LYS A 54 -25.07 -1.78 12.37
N ASN A 55 -24.22 -2.76 12.68
CA ASN A 55 -24.04 -3.35 14.00
C ASN A 55 -22.86 -2.72 14.76
N GLY A 56 -22.09 -1.84 14.12
CA GLY A 56 -20.97 -1.13 14.73
C GLY A 56 -19.65 -1.31 13.99
N PRO A 57 -18.52 -0.94 14.63
CA PRO A 57 -17.19 -1.04 14.03
C PRO A 57 -16.78 -2.50 13.83
N PHE A 58 -16.08 -2.76 12.73
CA PHE A 58 -15.47 -4.04 12.45
C PHE A 58 -14.28 -4.31 13.38
N PRO A 59 -13.93 -5.59 13.61
CA PRO A 59 -12.66 -5.95 14.21
C PRO A 59 -11.49 -5.32 13.44
N PRO A 60 -10.40 -4.90 14.12
CA PRO A 60 -9.26 -4.23 13.49
C PRO A 60 -8.69 -4.99 12.29
N GLU A 61 -8.66 -6.32 12.37
CA GLU A 61 -8.14 -7.20 11.32
C GLU A 61 -9.01 -7.16 10.06
N LYS A 62 -10.35 -7.13 10.24
CA LYS A 62 -11.31 -7.03 9.13
C LYS A 62 -11.25 -5.64 8.48
N ALA A 63 -11.19 -4.59 9.30
CA ALA A 63 -11.07 -3.21 8.80
C ALA A 63 -9.75 -3.01 8.02
N ALA A 64 -8.63 -3.54 8.53
CA ALA A 64 -7.35 -3.51 7.84
C ALA A 64 -7.37 -4.34 6.55
N ALA A 65 -8.00 -5.51 6.55
CA ALA A 65 -8.15 -6.33 5.33
C ALA A 65 -8.96 -5.61 4.24
N ASN A 66 -10.05 -4.93 4.61
CA ASN A 66 -10.82 -4.12 3.67
C ASN A 66 -9.97 -2.95 3.11
N CYS A 67 -9.21 -2.27 3.97
CA CYS A 67 -8.31 -1.19 3.57
C CYS A 67 -7.15 -1.69 2.70
N LEU A 68 -6.70 -2.94 2.87
CA LEU A 68 -5.63 -3.52 2.05
C LEU A 68 -6.04 -3.62 0.58
N LEU A 69 -7.32 -3.94 0.31
CA LEU A 69 -7.85 -3.94 -1.06
C LEU A 69 -7.76 -2.55 -1.72
N VAL A 70 -8.00 -1.49 -0.93
CA VAL A 70 -7.85 -0.11 -1.40
C VAL A 70 -6.39 0.22 -1.69
N VAL A 71 -5.48 -0.17 -0.79
CA VAL A 71 -4.03 0.03 -0.96
C VAL A 71 -3.53 -0.68 -2.21
N GLU A 72 -3.94 -1.94 -2.41
CA GLU A 72 -3.56 -2.72 -3.59
C GLU A 72 -4.08 -2.08 -4.88
N GLN A 73 -5.33 -1.62 -4.89
CA GLN A 73 -5.90 -0.92 -6.04
C GLN A 73 -5.16 0.39 -6.33
N SER A 74 -4.79 1.15 -5.30
CA SER A 74 -4.03 2.39 -5.46
C SER A 74 -2.66 2.15 -6.09
N GLN A 75 -1.98 1.07 -5.72
CA GLN A 75 -0.73 0.67 -6.37
C GLN A 75 -0.92 0.34 -7.84
N ARG A 76 -1.98 -0.40 -8.19
CA ARG A 76 -2.31 -0.74 -9.58
C ARG A 76 -2.58 0.50 -10.45
N TRP A 77 -3.16 1.54 -9.86
CA TRP A 77 -3.41 2.81 -10.55
C TRP A 77 -2.24 3.82 -10.47
N GLY A 78 -1.22 3.56 -9.65
CA GLY A 78 -0.12 4.51 -9.43
C GLY A 78 -0.51 5.74 -8.60
N PHE A 79 -1.58 5.66 -7.80
CA PHE A 79 -2.01 6.73 -6.90
C PHE A 79 -1.59 6.48 -5.45
N SER A 80 -1.58 7.55 -4.65
CA SER A 80 -1.42 7.42 -3.20
C SER A 80 -2.63 6.71 -2.58
N PRO A 81 -2.45 5.71 -1.70
CA PRO A 81 -3.55 5.02 -1.02
C PRO A 81 -4.42 5.98 -0.21
N PHE A 82 -3.82 7.02 0.38
CA PHE A 82 -4.54 8.03 1.15
C PHE A 82 -5.43 8.91 0.28
N ALA A 83 -5.06 9.15 -0.98
CA ALA A 83 -5.87 9.91 -1.92
C ALA A 83 -7.05 9.07 -2.44
N VAL A 84 -6.86 7.76 -2.63
CA VAL A 84 -7.88 6.84 -3.16
C VAL A 84 -8.91 6.44 -2.11
N ALA A 85 -8.50 6.35 -0.84
CA ALA A 85 -9.33 5.78 0.23
C ALA A 85 -10.63 6.55 0.49
N GLY A 86 -10.59 7.88 0.47
CA GLY A 86 -11.76 8.72 0.73
C GLY A 86 -12.86 8.60 -0.32
N HIS A 87 -12.52 8.05 -1.49
CA HIS A 87 -13.44 7.85 -2.62
C HIS A 87 -13.92 6.41 -2.75
N ALA A 88 -13.49 5.50 -1.87
CA ALA A 88 -13.88 4.11 -1.89
C ALA A 88 -15.20 3.88 -1.14
N SER A 89 -15.95 2.83 -1.49
CA SER A 89 -17.08 2.38 -0.67
C SER A 89 -17.36 0.91 -0.92
N VAL A 90 -17.93 0.23 0.06
CA VAL A 90 -18.41 -1.16 -0.10
C VAL A 90 -19.90 -1.14 -0.37
N VAL A 91 -20.30 -1.56 -1.58
CA VAL A 91 -21.70 -1.64 -2.01
C VAL A 91 -22.02 -3.10 -2.34
N HIS A 92 -22.94 -3.70 -1.57
CA HIS A 92 -23.34 -5.10 -1.73
C HIS A 92 -22.14 -6.09 -1.78
N GLY A 93 -21.14 -5.88 -0.93
CA GLY A 93 -19.94 -6.73 -0.85
C GLY A 93 -18.93 -6.50 -1.96
N ARG A 94 -19.10 -5.45 -2.77
CA ARG A 94 -18.15 -5.06 -3.81
C ARG A 94 -17.47 -3.75 -3.44
N LEU A 95 -16.16 -3.69 -3.67
CA LEU A 95 -15.41 -2.45 -3.53
C LEU A 95 -15.65 -1.57 -4.77
N CYS A 96 -16.12 -0.35 -4.53
CA CYS A 96 -16.49 0.63 -5.53
C CYS A 96 -15.72 1.94 -5.29
N TRP A 97 -15.55 2.74 -6.35
CA TRP A 97 -14.95 4.07 -6.26
C TRP A 97 -15.85 5.11 -6.93
N GLU A 98 -15.77 6.35 -6.45
CA GLU A 98 -16.43 7.49 -7.09
C GLU A 98 -15.94 7.68 -8.52
N GLY A 99 -16.86 7.92 -9.46
CA GLY A 99 -16.53 8.04 -10.89
C GLY A 99 -15.51 9.14 -11.22
N LYS A 100 -15.47 10.23 -10.43
CA LYS A 100 -14.52 11.35 -10.63
C LYS A 100 -13.05 10.97 -10.34
N LEU A 101 -12.81 9.89 -9.59
CA LEU A 101 -11.46 9.48 -9.21
C LEU A 101 -10.71 8.82 -10.39
N VAL A 102 -11.45 8.15 -11.27
CA VAL A 102 -10.92 7.30 -12.35
C VAL A 102 -11.17 7.93 -13.73
N ALA A 103 -11.55 9.21 -13.77
CA ALA A 103 -11.87 9.96 -14.99
C ALA A 103 -10.66 10.71 -15.57
#